data_AF-A0A2N2ZII8-F1
#
_entry.id   AF-A0A2N2ZII8-F1
#
_cell.length_a   1.000
_cell.length_b   1.000
_cell.length_c   1.000
_cell.angle_alpha   90.00
_cell.angle_beta   90.00
_cell.angle_gamma   90.00
#
_symmetry.space_group_name_H-M   'P 1'
#
loop_
_entity.id
_entity.type
_entity.pdbx_description
1 polymer ?
#
loop_
_entity_poly.entity_id
_entity_poly.type
_entity_poly.pdbx_seq_one_letter_code
_entity_poly.pdbx_strand_id
1 'polypeptide(L)'
;MKNLFKISMALAALIVLGCNSSGKKEEPGYGVQKETPKAETSADFRLNKGVGPVTSVTLGAEVDQKLAEEGKTIYANMCMACHKPDQKFIGPAPKGIFERRSPEWIMNMILNPEQMIKEDPIAKKLLMEFNGAPMANQNLTEAQARAVLEYFRTL
;
A
#
# COMPACT_ATOMS: atom_id res chain seq x y z
N MET A 1 50.94 18.13 -16.03
CA MET A 1 51.26 16.74 -16.45
C MET A 1 49.94 15.97 -16.50
N LYS A 2 49.04 16.15 -17.49
CA LYS A 2 49.07 15.56 -18.84
C LYS A 2 49.80 14.22 -18.88
N ASN A 3 49.05 13.13 -18.99
CA ASN A 3 49.15 12.07 -20.01
C ASN A 3 48.14 10.95 -19.66
N LEU A 4 47.07 10.79 -20.43
CA LEU A 4 46.99 9.93 -21.63
C LEU A 4 47.05 8.45 -21.27
N PHE A 5 45.91 7.77 -21.32
CA PHE A 5 45.82 6.53 -22.10
C PHE A 5 44.36 6.31 -22.55
N LYS A 6 44.12 6.68 -23.80
CA LYS A 6 42.96 6.27 -24.58
C LYS A 6 43.29 4.90 -25.16
N ILE A 7 42.40 3.91 -25.06
CA ILE A 7 42.26 2.88 -26.09
C ILE A 7 40.77 2.72 -26.39
N SER A 8 40.43 3.15 -27.59
CA SER A 8 39.21 2.84 -28.32
C SER A 8 39.42 1.50 -29.02
N MET A 9 38.40 0.64 -29.06
CA MET A 9 38.22 -0.25 -30.21
C MET A 9 36.74 -0.58 -30.39
N ALA A 10 36.23 -0.15 -31.53
CA ALA A 10 34.89 -0.41 -32.04
C ALA A 10 34.83 -1.74 -32.80
N LEU A 11 33.62 -2.04 -33.30
CA LEU A 11 33.25 -3.02 -34.35
C LEU A 11 32.95 -4.44 -33.81
N ALA A 12 31.82 -5.09 -34.14
CA ALA A 12 31.22 -5.15 -35.47
C ALA A 12 29.69 -5.29 -35.48
N ALA A 13 29.08 -4.63 -36.48
CA ALA A 13 27.76 -4.90 -37.01
C ALA A 13 27.89 -5.83 -38.22
N LEU A 14 27.05 -6.85 -38.34
CA LEU A 14 26.70 -7.54 -39.60
C LEU A 14 25.31 -8.20 -39.40
N ILE A 15 24.22 -7.70 -40.00
CA ILE A 15 23.66 -8.06 -41.34
C ILE A 15 22.94 -9.45 -41.25
N VAL A 16 21.69 -9.73 -41.63
CA VAL A 16 20.90 -9.44 -42.86
C VAL A 16 19.39 -9.82 -42.64
N LEU A 17 18.51 -9.12 -43.37
CA LEU A 17 17.32 -9.56 -44.14
C LEU A 17 16.12 -10.29 -43.49
N GLY A 18 14.92 -9.74 -43.74
CA GLY A 18 13.66 -10.48 -43.78
C GLY A 18 12.40 -9.62 -43.80
N CYS A 19 12.11 -8.97 -44.93
CA CYS A 19 10.85 -8.27 -45.16
C CYS A 19 9.91 -9.12 -46.02
N ASN A 20 8.61 -8.98 -45.74
CA ASN A 20 7.49 -9.04 -46.70
C ASN A 20 6.94 -10.43 -47.12
N SER A 21 5.79 -10.79 -46.55
CA SER A 21 4.73 -11.45 -47.31
C SER A 21 3.40 -10.80 -46.96
N SER A 22 2.82 -10.15 -47.97
CA SER A 22 1.51 -9.49 -47.93
C SER A 22 0.41 -10.50 -48.20
N GLY A 23 -0.62 -10.54 -47.36
CA GLY A 23 -1.86 -11.27 -47.60
C GLY A 23 -3.04 -10.59 -46.90
N LYS A 24 -3.84 -9.84 -47.66
CA LYS A 24 -5.18 -9.36 -47.26
C LYS A 24 -6.23 -10.41 -47.63
N LYS A 25 -7.24 -10.59 -46.76
CA LYS A 25 -8.71 -10.70 -46.98
C LYS A 25 -9.34 -11.44 -45.80
N GLU A 26 -10.04 -10.72 -44.93
CA GLU A 26 -11.51 -10.57 -44.86
C GLU A 26 -12.20 -11.67 -44.02
N GLU A 27 -12.75 -11.21 -42.88
CA GLU A 27 -13.75 -11.81 -41.97
C GLU A 27 -15.01 -12.27 -42.76
N PRO A 28 -15.82 -13.27 -42.32
CA PRO A 28 -16.52 -13.20 -41.02
C PRO A 28 -16.83 -14.55 -40.33
N GLY A 29 -17.03 -14.51 -39.01
CA GLY A 29 -17.54 -15.69 -38.30
C GLY A 29 -17.76 -15.48 -36.80
N TYR A 30 -18.94 -14.98 -36.46
CA TYR A 30 -19.52 -14.95 -35.12
C TYR A 30 -19.35 -16.30 -34.40
N GLY A 31 -18.66 -16.30 -33.25
CA GLY A 31 -18.39 -17.52 -32.50
C GLY A 31 -17.82 -17.27 -31.12
N VAL A 32 -18.73 -17.08 -30.17
CA VAL A 32 -18.69 -17.58 -28.78
C VAL A 32 -17.46 -17.24 -27.92
N GLN A 33 -17.75 -16.55 -26.83
CA GLN A 33 -16.92 -16.21 -25.68
C GLN A 33 -15.84 -17.25 -25.35
N LYS A 34 -14.59 -16.79 -25.29
CA LYS A 34 -13.54 -17.34 -24.44
C LYS A 34 -12.98 -16.22 -23.58
N GLU A 35 -13.71 -15.90 -22.52
CA GLU A 35 -13.08 -15.31 -21.35
C GLU A 35 -12.20 -16.40 -20.74
N THR A 36 -10.90 -16.33 -21.02
CA THR A 36 -9.88 -17.05 -20.27
C THR A 36 -10.00 -16.69 -18.78
N PRO A 37 -10.19 -17.67 -17.88
CA PRO A 37 -10.16 -17.42 -16.45
C PRO A 37 -8.74 -16.98 -16.07
N LYS A 38 -8.54 -15.68 -15.84
CA LYS A 38 -7.32 -15.18 -15.22
C LYS A 38 -7.44 -15.45 -13.73
N ALA A 39 -6.84 -16.56 -13.33
CA ALA A 39 -6.48 -16.96 -11.98
C ALA A 39 -6.69 -15.87 -10.90
N GLU A 40 -7.67 -16.13 -10.04
CA GLU A 40 -7.80 -15.50 -8.75
C GLU A 40 -6.54 -15.75 -7.91
N THR A 41 -5.84 -14.68 -7.56
CA THR A 41 -5.00 -14.56 -6.36
C THR A 41 -4.72 -13.09 -6.10
N SER A 42 -5.77 -12.27 -6.07
CA SER A 42 -5.75 -11.05 -5.25
C SER A 42 -6.53 -11.38 -3.98
N ALA A 43 -5.86 -12.00 -3.01
CA ALA A 43 -6.42 -12.06 -1.66
C ALA A 43 -6.81 -10.63 -1.30
N ASP A 44 -8.09 -10.39 -1.07
CA ASP A 44 -8.60 -9.08 -0.70
C ASP A 44 -7.73 -8.57 0.47
N PHE A 45 -6.97 -7.50 0.25
CA PHE A 45 -6.05 -6.97 1.24
C PHE A 45 -6.78 -6.49 2.51
N ARG A 46 -8.11 -6.34 2.44
CA ARG A 46 -8.99 -6.10 3.59
C ARG A 46 -9.19 -7.33 4.48
N LEU A 47 -8.86 -8.52 4.00
CA LEU A 47 -8.88 -9.76 4.81
C LEU A 47 -7.62 -9.90 5.67
N ASN A 48 -6.52 -9.23 5.30
CA ASN A 48 -5.31 -9.24 6.11
C ASN A 48 -5.51 -8.35 7.35
N LYS A 49 -5.53 -8.97 8.53
CA LYS A 49 -5.63 -8.31 9.84
C LYS A 49 -4.28 -7.90 10.43
N GLY A 50 -3.19 -8.25 9.77
CA GLY A 50 -1.82 -8.00 10.24
C GLY A 50 -1.39 -8.96 11.34
N VAL A 51 -0.40 -8.51 12.13
CA VAL A 51 0.22 -9.24 13.23
C VAL A 51 0.07 -8.42 14.52
N GLY A 52 -0.69 -8.94 15.47
CA GLY A 52 -0.87 -8.28 16.76
C GLY A 52 -2.04 -8.83 17.57
N PRO A 53 -2.31 -8.20 18.73
CA PRO A 53 -3.33 -8.68 19.67
C PRO A 53 -4.77 -8.47 19.17
N VAL A 54 -4.99 -7.57 18.22
CA VAL A 54 -6.33 -7.23 17.73
C VAL A 54 -6.73 -8.22 16.64
N THR A 55 -7.62 -9.15 16.98
CA THR A 55 -8.07 -10.21 16.07
C THR A 55 -9.47 -9.98 15.50
N SER A 56 -10.25 -9.08 16.11
CA SER A 56 -11.60 -8.72 15.68
C SER A 56 -11.94 -7.31 16.14
N VAL A 57 -12.56 -6.51 15.27
CA VAL A 57 -13.11 -5.20 15.61
C VAL A 57 -14.53 -5.11 15.08
N THR A 58 -15.47 -4.75 15.94
CA THR A 58 -16.85 -4.42 15.54
C THR A 58 -16.98 -2.91 15.41
N LEU A 59 -17.37 -2.45 14.23
CA LEU A 59 -17.73 -1.06 13.98
C LEU A 59 -19.26 -0.93 13.99
N GLY A 60 -19.77 0.12 14.64
CA GLY A 60 -21.19 0.44 14.59
C GLY A 60 -21.61 0.89 13.18
N ALA A 61 -22.90 0.80 12.87
CA ALA A 61 -23.43 1.26 11.57
C ALA A 61 -23.09 2.73 11.32
N GLU A 62 -23.29 3.56 12.34
CA GLU A 62 -22.95 4.99 12.32
C GLU A 62 -21.60 5.25 12.98
N VAL A 63 -21.06 6.44 12.72
CA VAL A 63 -19.86 6.95 13.40
C VAL A 63 -20.24 7.48 14.79
N ASP A 64 -19.55 7.00 15.82
CA ASP A 64 -19.60 7.62 17.14
C ASP A 64 -18.82 8.93 17.13
N GLN A 65 -19.52 10.05 17.03
CA GLN A 65 -18.92 11.38 16.92
C GLN A 65 -18.08 11.76 18.14
N LYS A 66 -18.47 11.32 19.35
CA LYS A 66 -17.72 11.64 20.57
C LYS A 66 -16.38 10.89 20.57
N LEU A 67 -16.40 9.61 20.21
CA LEU A 67 -15.20 8.79 20.10
C LEU A 67 -14.30 9.26 18.95
N ALA A 68 -14.89 9.69 17.83
CA ALA A 68 -14.15 10.27 16.72
C ALA A 68 -13.42 11.58 17.10
N GLU A 69 -14.04 12.47 17.85
CA GLU A 69 -13.38 13.73 18.29
C GLU A 69 -12.25 13.45 19.29
N GLU A 70 -12.42 12.46 20.17
CA GLU A 70 -11.33 11.97 21.02
C GLU A 70 -10.17 11.42 20.18
N GLY A 71 -10.48 10.58 19.19
CA GLY A 71 -9.51 10.03 18.24
C GLY A 71 -8.77 11.08 17.44
N LYS A 72 -9.46 12.13 17.02
CA LYS A 72 -8.88 13.28 16.30
C LYS A 72 -7.88 14.03 17.19
N THR A 73 -8.21 14.22 18.46
CA THR A 73 -7.30 14.84 19.43
C THR A 73 -6.04 13.99 19.64
N ILE A 74 -6.20 12.68 19.78
CA ILE A 74 -5.05 11.75 19.89
C ILE A 74 -4.21 11.78 18.61
N TYR A 75 -4.84 11.72 17.43
CA TYR A 75 -4.15 11.79 16.14
C TYR A 75 -3.35 13.08 15.98
N ALA A 76 -3.92 14.22 16.39
CA ALA A 76 -3.25 15.51 16.34
C ALA A 76 -1.96 15.53 17.18
N ASN A 77 -2.00 14.93 18.37
CA ASN A 77 -0.88 14.94 19.30
C ASN A 77 0.17 13.87 18.97
N MET A 78 -0.25 12.69 18.50
CA MET A 78 0.62 11.51 18.41
C MET A 78 0.98 11.10 16.98
N CYS A 79 0.25 11.58 15.96
CA CYS A 79 0.37 11.07 14.59
C CYS A 79 0.72 12.16 13.56
N MET A 80 0.26 13.41 13.76
CA MET A 80 0.39 14.48 12.77
C MET A 80 1.83 14.95 12.49
N ALA A 81 2.77 14.59 13.35
CA ALA A 81 4.20 14.78 13.12
C ALA A 81 4.66 14.00 11.86
N CYS A 82 4.05 12.85 11.57
CA CYS A 82 4.43 12.00 10.45
C CYS A 82 3.33 11.82 9.39
N HIS A 83 2.06 11.90 9.78
CA HIS A 83 0.93 11.63 8.90
C HIS A 83 0.09 12.89 8.64
N LYS A 84 -0.06 13.26 7.38
CA LYS A 84 -1.09 14.24 6.98
C LYS A 84 -2.36 13.48 6.59
N PRO A 85 -3.57 13.96 6.98
CA PRO A 85 -4.80 13.21 6.77
C PRO A 85 -5.03 12.78 5.32
N ASP A 86 -4.70 13.64 4.36
CA ASP A 86 -5.13 13.57 2.96
C ASP A 86 -3.99 13.41 1.95
N GLN A 87 -2.74 13.46 2.38
CA GLN A 87 -1.57 13.37 1.48
C GLN A 87 -0.41 12.61 2.11
N LYS A 88 0.44 12.03 1.26
CA LYS A 88 1.68 11.40 1.71
C LYS A 88 2.59 12.45 2.34
N PHE A 89 3.27 12.08 3.42
CA PHE A 89 4.26 12.92 4.07
C PHE A 89 5.46 12.05 4.48
N ILE A 90 5.84 12.02 5.76
CA ILE A 90 6.78 11.03 6.29
C ILE A 90 6.11 9.64 6.30
N GLY A 91 4.83 9.59 6.63
CA GLY A 91 3.99 8.40 6.55
C GLY A 91 2.83 8.53 5.55
N PRO A 92 2.09 7.44 5.29
CA PRO A 92 0.93 7.42 4.41
C PRO A 92 -0.26 8.23 4.96
N ALA A 93 -1.11 8.70 4.07
CA ALA A 93 -2.36 9.37 4.43
C ALA A 93 -3.40 8.37 4.98
N PRO A 94 -4.06 8.64 6.13
CA PRO A 94 -5.13 7.79 6.66
C PRO A 94 -6.49 8.01 5.96
N LYS A 95 -6.71 9.09 5.21
CA LYS A 95 -7.97 9.29 4.48
C LYS A 95 -8.29 8.11 3.56
N GLY A 96 -9.55 7.64 3.62
CA GLY A 96 -10.02 6.46 2.89
C GLY A 96 -9.29 5.14 3.23
N ILE A 97 -8.63 5.04 4.39
CA ILE A 97 -7.84 3.83 4.75
C ILE A 97 -8.69 2.56 4.82
N PHE A 98 -9.98 2.67 5.12
CA PHE A 98 -10.91 1.54 5.12
C PHE A 98 -11.10 0.91 3.75
N GLU A 99 -10.83 1.64 2.66
CA GLU A 99 -10.82 1.05 1.30
C GLU A 99 -9.62 0.16 1.04
N ARG A 100 -8.60 0.24 1.90
CA ARG A 100 -7.30 -0.39 1.69
C ARG A 100 -6.98 -1.43 2.76
N ARG A 101 -7.52 -1.31 3.97
CA ARG A 101 -7.12 -2.09 5.16
C ARG A 101 -8.31 -2.48 6.01
N SER A 102 -8.19 -3.62 6.68
CA SER A 102 -9.13 -4.02 7.72
C SER A 102 -9.01 -3.12 8.95
N PRO A 103 -10.09 -2.95 9.75
CA PRO A 103 -10.04 -2.25 11.04
C PRO A 103 -8.96 -2.82 11.99
N GLU A 104 -8.84 -4.16 12.04
CA GLU A 104 -7.85 -4.85 12.86
C GLU A 104 -6.42 -4.54 12.42
N TRP A 105 -6.16 -4.53 11.11
CA TRP A 105 -4.84 -4.18 10.58
C TRP A 105 -4.44 -2.77 10.98
N ILE A 106 -5.38 -1.82 10.90
CA ILE A 106 -5.14 -0.42 11.29
C ILE A 106 -4.79 -0.34 12.79
N MET A 107 -5.56 -1.01 13.64
CA MET A 107 -5.28 -1.02 15.08
C MET A 107 -3.98 -1.73 15.42
N ASN A 108 -3.67 -2.88 14.81
CA ASN A 108 -2.41 -3.58 15.00
C ASN A 108 -1.21 -2.73 14.55
N MET A 109 -1.35 -1.98 13.45
CA MET A 109 -0.30 -1.05 13.02
C MET A 109 -0.08 0.09 14.03
N ILE A 110 -1.13 0.60 14.66
CA ILE A 110 -1.03 1.66 15.70
C ILE A 110 -0.39 1.12 16.99
N LEU A 111 -0.78 -0.08 17.42
CA LEU A 111 -0.42 -0.65 18.72
C LEU A 111 0.92 -1.40 18.70
N ASN A 112 1.28 -1.97 17.55
CA ASN A 112 2.41 -2.89 17.40
C ASN A 112 3.21 -2.66 16.10
N PRO A 113 3.61 -1.41 15.78
CA PRO A 113 4.19 -1.08 14.48
C PRO A 113 5.51 -1.81 14.20
N GLU A 114 6.32 -2.07 15.23
CA GLU A 114 7.62 -2.72 15.10
C GLU A 114 7.49 -4.17 14.62
N GLN A 115 6.62 -4.96 15.25
CA GLN A 115 6.38 -6.34 14.83
C GLN A 115 5.64 -6.38 13.50
N MET A 116 4.67 -5.48 13.28
CA MET A 116 4.00 -5.33 11.98
C MET A 116 5.02 -5.12 10.86
N ILE A 117 5.93 -4.16 11.01
CA ILE A 117 7.00 -3.91 10.04
C ILE A 117 7.91 -5.14 9.86
N LYS A 118 8.17 -5.90 10.93
CA LYS A 118 9.04 -7.09 10.87
C LYS A 118 8.36 -8.29 10.21
N GLU A 119 7.05 -8.43 10.29
CA GLU A 119 6.34 -9.69 9.96
C GLU A 119 5.29 -9.49 8.86
N ASP A 120 4.47 -8.44 8.94
CA ASP A 120 3.40 -8.18 7.97
C ASP A 120 3.96 -7.68 6.61
N PRO A 121 3.62 -8.34 5.48
CA PRO A 121 4.16 -7.99 4.17
C PRO A 121 3.70 -6.61 3.68
N ILE A 122 2.54 -6.13 4.12
CA ILE A 122 2.03 -4.81 3.73
C ILE A 122 2.80 -3.72 4.47
N ALA A 123 3.02 -3.87 5.77
CA ALA A 123 3.81 -2.94 6.57
C ALA A 123 5.27 -2.85 6.08
N LYS A 124 5.89 -3.98 5.71
CA LYS A 124 7.21 -4.01 5.06
C LYS A 124 7.25 -3.21 3.76
N LYS A 125 6.24 -3.39 2.91
CA LYS A 125 6.12 -2.64 1.66
C LYS A 125 5.98 -1.15 1.91
N LEU A 126 5.15 -0.76 2.86
CA LEU A 126 5.00 0.64 3.25
C LEU A 126 6.30 1.21 3.79
N LEU A 127 7.06 0.49 4.62
CA LEU A 127 8.37 0.94 5.08
C LEU A 127 9.28 1.30 3.90
N MET A 128 9.38 0.43 2.89
CA MET A 128 10.19 0.68 1.69
C MET A 128 9.66 1.87 0.86
N GLU A 129 8.34 1.98 0.70
CA GLU A 129 7.70 3.08 -0.04
C GLU A 129 7.93 4.45 0.63
N PHE A 130 8.05 4.47 1.96
CA PHE A 130 8.26 5.68 2.76
C PHE A 130 9.73 5.82 3.20
N ASN A 131 10.66 5.50 2.30
CA ASN A 131 12.11 5.72 2.45
C ASN A 131 12.74 5.08 3.71
N GLY A 132 12.18 3.97 4.19
CA GLY A 132 12.69 3.30 5.37
C GLY A 132 12.38 4.01 6.68
N ALA A 133 11.48 5.00 6.71
CA ALA A 133 11.04 5.66 7.93
C ALA A 133 10.09 4.74 8.73
N PRO A 134 10.52 4.15 9.86
CA PRO A 134 9.64 3.27 10.63
C PRO A 134 8.59 4.09 11.38
N MET A 135 7.37 3.53 11.49
CA MET A 135 6.38 4.06 12.41
C MET A 135 6.79 3.71 13.84
N ALA A 136 7.03 4.73 14.68
CA ALA A 136 7.37 4.51 16.09
C ALA A 136 6.12 4.14 16.91
N ASN A 137 6.29 3.26 17.89
CA ASN A 137 5.22 2.94 18.83
C ASN A 137 4.92 4.14 19.74
N GLN A 138 3.69 4.64 19.70
CA GLN A 138 3.24 5.76 20.53
C GLN A 138 2.75 5.31 21.92
N ASN A 139 2.84 4.00 22.22
CA ASN A 139 2.39 3.37 23.46
C ASN A 139 0.93 3.68 23.79
N LEU A 140 0.08 3.75 22.76
CA LEU A 140 -1.35 3.92 22.94
C LEU A 140 -1.96 2.66 23.54
N THR A 141 -2.96 2.86 24.40
CA THR A 141 -3.85 1.78 24.81
C THR A 141 -4.76 1.37 23.65
N GLU A 142 -5.34 0.17 23.74
CA GLU A 142 -6.30 -0.31 22.74
C GLU A 142 -7.50 0.63 22.58
N ALA A 143 -8.00 1.20 23.69
CA ALA A 143 -9.11 2.17 23.66
C ALA A 143 -8.73 3.46 22.91
N GLN A 144 -7.51 3.97 23.11
CA GLN A 144 -7.03 5.14 22.37
C GLN A 144 -6.84 4.82 20.88
N ALA A 145 -6.30 3.65 20.53
CA ALA A 145 -6.20 3.21 19.14
C ALA A 145 -7.58 3.05 18.50
N ARG A 146 -8.57 2.54 19.26
CA ARG A 146 -9.97 2.44 18.82
C ARG A 146 -10.59 3.82 18.59
N ALA A 147 -10.26 4.82 19.40
CA ALA A 147 -10.69 6.20 19.18
C ALA A 147 -10.11 6.77 17.87
N VAL A 148 -8.80 6.61 17.64
CA VAL A 148 -8.14 7.03 16.39
C VAL A 148 -8.74 6.31 15.17
N LEU A 149 -9.04 5.02 15.28
CA LEU A 149 -9.74 4.28 14.24
C LEU A 149 -11.13 4.87 13.94
N GLU A 150 -11.88 5.29 14.96
CA GLU A 150 -13.19 5.94 14.77
C GLU A 150 -13.04 7.28 14.05
N TYR A 151 -12.03 8.07 14.41
CA TYR A 151 -11.71 9.31 13.70
C TYR A 151 -11.45 9.05 12.21
N PHE A 152 -10.72 7.99 11.85
CA PHE A 152 -10.47 7.67 10.44
C PHE A 152 -11.75 7.39 9.64
N ARG A 153 -12.86 7.00 10.28
CA ARG A 153 -14.15 6.82 9.60
C ARG A 153 -14.77 8.15 9.14
N THR A 154 -14.27 9.27 9.65
CA THR A 154 -14.72 10.63 9.30
C THR A 154 -13.94 11.25 8.13
N LEU A 155 -12.87 10.59 7.66
CA LEU A 155 -11.90 11.17 6.72
C LEU A 155 -12.19 10.88 5.24
#